data_AF-A0A0H3FUA2-F1
#
_entry.id   AF-A0A0H3FUA2-F1
#
_cell.length_a   1.000
_cell.length_b   1.000
_cell.length_c   1.000
_cell.angle_alpha   90.00
_cell.angle_beta   90.00
_cell.angle_gamma   90.00
#
_symmetry.space_group_name_H-M   'P 1'
#
loop_
_entity.id
_entity.type
_entity.pdbx_description
1 polymer ?
#
loop_
_entity_poly.entity_id
_entity_poly.type
_entity_poly.pdbx_seq_one_letter_code
_entity_poly.pdbx_strand_id
1 'polypeptide(L)'
;MKKVLMAAVLAASSFVIAGCAPKPPSQVEISTANYGTLPNDYQQQIKNHMASILKDPESARYTFEPPFKGYSQDGSLSSTSGGVTYGQVVGVQVNAKNSYGGYTGNQLYVFMFSNGVMYDTTANFQFGRVKRVP
;
A
#
# COMPACT_ATOMS: atom_id res chain seq x y z
N MET A 1 31.08 4.53 43.73
CA MET A 1 29.99 5.48 43.39
C MET A 1 29.90 5.80 41.90
N LYS A 2 31.00 6.15 41.20
CA LYS A 2 30.99 6.44 39.74
C LYS A 2 30.50 5.28 38.85
N LYS A 3 30.82 4.03 39.21
CA LYS A 3 30.39 2.81 38.47
C LYS A 3 28.89 2.51 38.62
N VAL A 4 28.28 2.92 39.73
CA VAL A 4 26.83 2.75 39.99
C VAL A 4 26.03 3.83 39.25
N LEU A 5 26.58 5.05 39.12
CA LEU A 5 25.99 6.10 38.29
C LEU A 5 25.98 5.74 36.79
N MET A 6 27.05 5.12 36.27
CA MET A 6 27.10 4.72 34.86
C MET A 6 26.11 3.59 34.51
N ALA A 7 25.87 2.65 35.43
CA ALA A 7 24.90 1.57 35.22
C ALA A 7 23.45 2.08 35.22
N ALA A 8 23.14 3.12 36.01
CA ALA A 8 21.81 3.72 36.05
C ALA A 8 21.47 4.50 34.76
N VAL A 9 22.46 5.12 34.12
CA VAL A 9 22.27 5.88 32.86
C VAL A 9 21.98 4.94 31.67
N LEU A 10 22.59 3.75 31.64
CA LEU A 10 22.33 2.73 30.62
C LEU A 10 20.98 2.02 30.81
N ALA A 11 20.51 1.85 32.05
CA ALA A 11 19.22 1.22 32.34
C ALA A 11 18.01 2.15 32.16
N ALA A 12 18.19 3.48 32.30
CA ALA A 12 17.13 4.47 32.09
C ALA A 12 16.85 4.77 30.60
N SER A 13 17.70 4.30 29.69
CA SER A 13 17.59 4.55 28.24
C SER A 13 16.62 3.60 27.52
N SER A 14 16.11 2.57 28.20
CA SER A 14 15.40 1.44 27.56
C SER A 14 13.87 1.58 27.50
N PHE A 15 13.28 2.64 28.06
CA PHE A 15 11.82 2.71 28.28
C PHE A 15 11.04 3.70 27.39
N VAL A 16 11.65 4.32 26.38
CA VAL A 16 11.00 5.38 25.57
C VAL A 16 10.81 5.01 24.09
N ILE A 17 10.68 3.73 23.75
CA ILE A 17 10.25 3.32 22.40
C ILE A 17 8.75 2.97 22.41
N ALA A 18 7.92 3.86 22.95
CA ALA A 18 6.51 3.87 22.60
C ALA A 18 6.38 4.61 21.26
N GLY A 19 6.72 3.93 20.17
CA GLY A 19 6.52 4.47 18.83
C GLY A 19 5.03 4.71 18.59
N CYS A 20 4.66 5.94 18.20
CA CYS A 20 3.30 6.28 17.80
C CYS A 20 2.94 5.53 16.51
N ALA A 21 2.46 4.30 16.63
CA ALA A 21 1.84 3.60 15.52
C ALA A 21 0.49 4.27 15.19
N PRO A 22 0.14 4.44 13.91
CA PRO A 22 -1.18 4.94 13.54
C PRO A 22 -2.26 4.04 14.12
N LYS A 23 -3.29 4.64 14.72
CA LYS A 23 -4.47 3.90 15.17
C LYS A 23 -5.23 3.42 13.93
N PRO A 24 -5.59 2.14 13.82
CA PRO A 24 -6.44 1.67 12.72
C PRO A 24 -7.82 2.34 12.79
N PRO A 25 -8.49 2.54 11.64
CA PRO A 25 -9.84 3.11 11.62
C PRO A 25 -10.80 2.24 12.44
N SER A 26 -11.72 2.89 13.14
CA SER A 26 -12.78 2.22 13.90
C SER A 26 -13.77 1.52 12.98
N GLN A 27 -14.52 0.58 13.53
CA GLN A 27 -15.56 -0.13 12.77
C GLN A 27 -16.62 0.82 12.21
N VAL A 28 -16.94 1.91 12.93
CA VAL A 28 -17.91 2.92 12.48
C VAL A 28 -17.35 3.70 11.30
N GLU A 29 -16.07 4.08 11.31
CA GLU A 29 -15.43 4.74 10.18
C GLU A 29 -15.40 3.82 8.95
N ILE A 30 -15.07 2.54 9.14
CA ILE A 30 -15.07 1.55 8.06
C ILE A 30 -16.48 1.35 7.47
N SER A 31 -17.52 1.24 8.31
CA SER A 31 -18.88 0.96 7.82
C SER A 31 -19.58 2.16 7.19
N THR A 32 -19.18 3.38 7.54
CA THR A 32 -19.81 4.62 7.05
C THR A 32 -18.98 5.33 5.96
N ALA A 33 -17.76 4.87 5.70
CA ALA A 33 -16.89 5.44 4.68
C ALA A 33 -17.47 5.33 3.26
N ASN A 34 -17.14 6.32 2.44
CA ASN A 34 -17.39 6.28 1.01
C ASN A 34 -16.24 5.56 0.29
N TYR A 35 -16.50 4.37 -0.24
CA TYR A 35 -15.54 3.59 -1.03
C TYR A 35 -15.52 3.96 -2.52
N GLY A 36 -16.42 4.85 -2.95
CA GLY A 36 -16.59 5.23 -4.33
C GLY A 36 -16.95 4.06 -5.26
N THR A 37 -16.94 4.38 -6.55
CA THR A 37 -17.16 3.43 -7.63
C THR A 37 -15.89 3.26 -8.44
N LEU A 38 -15.66 2.03 -8.93
CA LEU A 38 -14.54 1.75 -9.81
C LEU A 38 -14.83 2.39 -11.18
N PRO A 39 -13.93 3.20 -11.75
CA PRO A 39 -14.10 3.74 -13.09
C PRO A 39 -14.20 2.63 -14.14
N ASN A 40 -15.00 2.81 -15.20
CA ASN A 40 -15.16 1.81 -16.26
C ASN A 40 -13.83 1.51 -17.01
N ASP A 41 -12.92 2.47 -17.03
CA ASP A 41 -11.61 2.41 -17.68
C ASP A 41 -10.46 2.07 -16.72
N TYR A 42 -10.75 1.59 -15.50
CA TYR A 42 -9.73 1.33 -14.46
C TYR A 42 -8.57 0.45 -14.96
N GLN A 43 -8.85 -0.56 -15.78
CA GLN A 43 -7.81 -1.42 -16.35
C GLN A 43 -6.87 -0.64 -17.29
N GLN A 44 -7.41 0.30 -18.05
CA GLN A 44 -6.62 1.14 -18.95
C GLN A 44 -5.77 2.13 -18.16
N GLN A 45 -6.31 2.73 -17.09
CA GLN A 45 -5.54 3.60 -16.19
C GLN A 45 -4.35 2.86 -15.57
N ILE A 46 -4.58 1.62 -15.11
CA ILE A 46 -3.51 0.75 -14.58
C ILE A 46 -2.48 0.44 -15.67
N LYS A 47 -2.91 0.02 -16.87
CA LYS A 47 -1.99 -0.27 -17.98
C LYS A 47 -1.14 0.94 -18.35
N ASN A 48 -1.73 2.13 -18.39
CA ASN A 48 -1.01 3.39 -18.67
C ASN A 48 0.03 3.69 -17.59
N HIS A 49 -0.30 3.52 -16.31
CA HIS A 49 0.67 3.65 -15.22
C HIS A 49 1.80 2.64 -15.34
N MET A 50 1.46 1.37 -15.59
CA MET A 50 2.44 0.30 -15.76
C MET A 50 3.38 0.57 -16.95
N ALA A 51 2.87 1.13 -18.05
CA ALA A 51 3.69 1.50 -19.20
C ALA A 51 4.75 2.57 -18.87
N SER A 52 4.54 3.38 -17.85
CA SER A 52 5.52 4.38 -17.40
C SER A 52 6.65 3.80 -16.51
N ILE A 53 6.44 2.62 -15.90
CA ILE A 53 7.39 2.05 -14.93
C ILE A 53 8.05 0.74 -15.39
N LEU A 54 7.44 0.02 -16.34
CA LEU A 54 8.00 -1.21 -16.88
C LEU A 54 9.17 -0.93 -17.84
N LYS A 55 10.13 -1.87 -17.89
CA LYS A 55 11.29 -1.78 -18.80
C LYS A 55 10.91 -2.05 -20.26
N ASP A 56 9.97 -2.97 -20.48
CA ASP A 56 9.40 -3.28 -21.79
C ASP A 56 7.86 -3.33 -21.67
N PRO A 57 7.18 -2.17 -21.77
CA PRO A 57 5.72 -2.07 -21.65
C PRO A 57 4.94 -2.92 -22.65
N GLU A 58 5.41 -3.00 -23.90
CA GLU A 58 4.73 -3.71 -24.99
C GLU A 58 4.72 -5.23 -24.78
N SER A 59 5.68 -5.75 -24.00
CA SER A 59 5.72 -7.16 -23.62
C SER A 59 4.76 -7.54 -22.48
N ALA A 60 4.16 -6.55 -21.80
CA ALA A 60 3.50 -6.78 -20.53
C ALA A 60 2.22 -7.63 -20.67
N ARG A 61 2.14 -8.67 -19.84
CA ARG A 61 0.97 -9.53 -19.69
C ARG A 61 0.29 -9.22 -18.37
N TYR A 62 -1.02 -8.97 -18.42
CA TYR A 62 -1.82 -8.57 -17.27
C TYR A 62 -2.89 -9.61 -16.95
N THR A 63 -2.97 -9.99 -15.68
CA THR A 63 -4.09 -10.79 -15.15
C THR A 63 -4.72 -10.01 -14.00
N PHE A 64 -5.89 -9.44 -14.25
CA PHE A 64 -6.64 -8.68 -13.24
C PHE A 64 -7.40 -9.61 -12.30
N GLU A 65 -7.29 -9.34 -11.01
CA GLU A 65 -8.08 -10.01 -9.97
C GLU A 65 -9.43 -9.28 -9.79
N PRO A 66 -10.47 -9.97 -9.27
CA PRO A 66 -11.74 -9.32 -8.96
C PRO A 66 -11.56 -8.13 -8.01
N PRO A 67 -12.09 -6.94 -8.34
CA PRO A 67 -11.99 -5.78 -7.47
C PRO A 67 -12.78 -5.99 -6.17
N PHE A 68 -12.37 -5.33 -5.10
CA PHE A 68 -13.05 -5.37 -3.81
C PHE A 68 -13.02 -4.03 -3.08
N LYS A 69 -14.00 -3.78 -2.23
CA LYS A 69 -14.00 -2.61 -1.34
C LYS A 69 -12.93 -2.76 -0.27
N GLY A 70 -12.12 -1.73 -0.06
CA GLY A 70 -11.03 -1.79 0.90
C GLY A 70 -10.61 -0.42 1.41
N TYR A 71 -9.73 -0.43 2.41
CA TYR A 71 -9.01 0.76 2.85
C TYR A 71 -7.51 0.51 2.88
N SER A 72 -6.73 1.55 2.66
CA SER A 72 -5.28 1.59 2.77
C SER A 72 -4.92 2.58 3.85
N GLN A 73 -4.17 2.14 4.86
CA GLN A 73 -3.66 3.03 5.91
C GLN A 73 -2.16 3.26 5.73
N ASP A 74 -1.72 4.51 5.72
CA ASP A 74 -0.30 4.79 5.60
C ASP A 74 0.47 4.51 6.91
N GLY A 75 1.80 4.44 6.82
CA GLY A 75 2.66 4.32 8.00
C GLY A 75 2.79 5.64 8.77
N SER A 76 3.24 5.58 10.02
CA SER A 76 3.49 6.78 10.85
C SER A 76 4.52 7.74 10.26
N LEU A 77 5.49 7.23 9.50
CA LEU A 77 6.53 8.02 8.83
C LEU A 77 6.10 8.54 7.45
N SER A 78 4.87 8.27 7.01
CA SER A 78 4.34 8.86 5.78
C SER A 78 3.99 10.33 5.97
N SER A 79 3.82 11.06 4.87
CA SER A 79 3.38 12.46 4.87
C SER A 79 1.99 12.65 5.49
N THR A 80 1.15 11.61 5.51
CA THR A 80 -0.19 11.64 6.13
C THR A 80 -0.15 11.18 7.59
N SER A 81 1.00 10.72 8.07
CA SER A 81 1.23 10.18 9.42
C SER A 81 0.18 9.15 9.87
N GLY A 82 -0.27 8.30 8.95
CA GLY A 82 -1.30 7.30 9.24
C GLY A 82 -2.67 7.56 8.63
N GLY A 83 -2.74 8.43 7.62
CA GLY A 83 -3.96 8.70 6.87
C GLY A 83 -4.56 7.43 6.28
N VAL A 84 -5.89 7.41 6.20
CA VAL A 84 -6.65 6.27 5.67
C VAL A 84 -7.35 6.70 4.39
N THR A 85 -7.13 5.94 3.33
CA THR A 85 -7.84 6.08 2.05
C THR A 85 -8.82 4.92 1.92
N TYR A 86 -10.09 5.23 1.62
CA TYR A 86 -11.15 4.24 1.37
C TYR A 86 -11.46 4.21 -0.12
N GLY A 87 -11.59 3.02 -0.71
CA GLY A 87 -11.73 2.91 -2.15
C GLY A 87 -12.06 1.51 -2.67
N GLN A 88 -12.13 1.40 -4.00
CA GLN A 88 -12.12 0.12 -4.71
C GLN A 88 -10.68 -0.31 -4.93
N VAL A 89 -10.34 -1.53 -4.53
CA VAL A 89 -9.00 -2.10 -4.64
C VAL A 89 -8.97 -3.09 -5.79
N VAL A 90 -7.92 -3.02 -6.60
CA VAL A 90 -7.69 -3.87 -7.77
C VAL A 90 -6.29 -4.49 -7.66
N GLY A 91 -6.24 -5.82 -7.54
CA GLY A 91 -5.01 -6.59 -7.72
C GLY A 91 -4.78 -6.89 -9.20
N VAL A 92 -3.53 -6.79 -9.66
CA VAL A 92 -3.13 -7.20 -11.01
C VAL A 92 -1.79 -7.90 -10.98
N GLN A 93 -1.74 -9.10 -11.53
CA GLN A 93 -0.49 -9.80 -11.80
C GLN A 93 0.07 -9.29 -13.12
N VAL A 94 1.32 -8.81 -13.11
CA VAL A 94 2.00 -8.28 -14.28
C VAL A 94 3.28 -9.06 -14.53
N ASN A 95 3.47 -9.53 -15.76
CA ASN A 95 4.69 -10.19 -16.19
C ASN A 95 5.18 -9.54 -17.49
N ALA A 96 6.35 -8.93 -17.44
CA ALA A 96 6.96 -8.21 -18.54
C ALA A 96 8.44 -8.60 -18.67
N LYS A 97 9.05 -8.26 -19.81
CA LYS A 97 10.47 -8.48 -20.04
C LYS A 97 11.33 -7.45 -19.30
N ASN A 98 12.51 -7.88 -18.87
CA ASN A 98 13.58 -7.01 -18.39
C ASN A 98 14.44 -6.50 -19.56
N SER A 99 15.48 -5.70 -19.25
CA SER A 99 16.40 -5.14 -20.24
C SER A 99 17.20 -6.18 -21.04
N TYR A 100 17.19 -7.46 -20.64
CA TYR A 100 17.84 -8.56 -21.34
C TYR A 100 16.86 -9.38 -22.21
N GLY A 101 15.60 -8.95 -22.30
CA GLY A 101 14.56 -9.58 -23.12
C GLY A 101 13.86 -10.79 -22.49
N GLY A 102 14.20 -11.15 -21.25
CA GLY A 102 13.59 -12.25 -20.51
C GLY A 102 12.45 -11.80 -19.59
N TYR A 103 11.38 -12.59 -19.50
CA TYR A 103 10.27 -12.35 -18.56
C TYR A 103 10.73 -12.51 -17.11
N THR A 104 10.26 -11.61 -16.22
CA THR A 104 10.63 -11.61 -14.79
C THR A 104 9.73 -12.49 -13.92
N GLY A 105 8.67 -13.06 -14.48
CA GLY A 105 7.61 -13.75 -13.74
C GLY A 105 6.49 -12.81 -13.31
N ASN A 106 5.39 -13.38 -12.82
CA ASN A 106 4.23 -12.61 -12.36
C ASN A 106 4.58 -11.85 -11.07
N GLN A 107 4.38 -10.54 -11.09
CA GLN A 107 4.49 -9.66 -9.93
C GLN A 107 3.13 -9.04 -9.63
N LEU A 108 2.70 -9.09 -8.37
CA LEU A 108 1.44 -8.49 -7.93
C LEU A 108 1.61 -6.99 -7.69
N TYR A 109 0.82 -6.20 -8.40
CA TYR A 109 0.60 -4.78 -8.14
C TYR A 109 -0.81 -4.56 -7.60
N VAL A 110 -0.98 -3.61 -6.69
CA VAL A 110 -2.25 -3.35 -6.03
C VAL A 110 -2.58 -1.87 -6.12
N PHE A 111 -3.68 -1.55 -6.79
CA PHE A 111 -4.14 -0.18 -6.99
C PHE A 111 -5.42 0.08 -6.19
N MET A 112 -5.56 1.29 -5.67
CA MET A 112 -6.77 1.76 -5.03
C MET A 112 -7.35 2.94 -5.80
N PHE A 113 -8.65 2.89 -6.08
CA PHE A 113 -9.40 3.97 -6.69
C PHE A 113 -10.28 4.63 -5.63
N SER A 114 -10.04 5.90 -5.37
CA SER A 114 -10.79 6.70 -4.39
C SER A 114 -11.06 8.09 -4.95
N ASN A 115 -12.31 8.54 -4.90
CA ASN A 115 -12.72 9.88 -5.35
C ASN A 115 -12.22 10.25 -6.76
N GLY A 116 -12.23 9.28 -7.70
CA GLY A 116 -11.77 9.49 -9.07
C GLY A 116 -10.25 9.51 -9.26
N VAL A 117 -9.48 9.27 -8.21
CA VAL A 117 -8.01 9.20 -8.24
C VAL A 117 -7.55 7.76 -8.07
N MET A 118 -6.56 7.35 -8.87
CA MET A 118 -5.87 6.07 -8.75
C MET A 118 -4.60 6.23 -7.91
N TYR A 119 -4.44 5.37 -6.91
CA TYR A 119 -3.28 5.29 -6.03
C TYR A 119 -2.56 3.94 -6.24
N ASP A 120 -1.25 3.96 -6.43
CA ASP A 120 -0.42 2.75 -6.34
C ASP A 120 -0.22 2.41 -4.86
N THR A 121 -0.94 1.38 -4.40
CA THR A 121 -0.90 0.91 -3.01
C THR A 121 -0.10 -0.37 -2.86
N THR A 122 0.73 -0.74 -3.85
CA THR A 122 1.49 -2.00 -3.86
C THR A 122 2.37 -2.14 -2.63
N ALA A 123 3.09 -1.07 -2.24
CA ALA A 123 3.92 -1.07 -1.04
C ALA A 123 3.07 -1.21 0.25
N ASN A 124 1.97 -0.46 0.36
CA ASN A 124 1.07 -0.58 1.51
C ASN A 124 0.46 -1.99 1.60
N PHE A 125 0.13 -2.62 0.48
CA PHE A 125 -0.34 -4.00 0.45
C PHE A 125 0.74 -4.98 0.95
N GLN A 126 1.99 -4.83 0.51
CA GLN A 126 3.12 -5.65 0.98
C GLN A 126 3.35 -5.52 2.49
N PHE A 127 3.10 -4.34 3.08
CA PHE A 127 3.14 -4.12 4.52
C PHE A 127 1.86 -4.53 5.26
N GLY A 128 0.90 -5.16 4.57
CA GLY A 128 -0.36 -5.60 5.15
C GLY A 128 -1.30 -4.46 5.56
N ARG A 129 -1.12 -3.27 5.00
CA ARG A 129 -1.87 -2.04 5.32
C ARG A 129 -3.08 -1.79 4.42
N VAL A 130 -3.25 -2.60 3.38
CA VAL A 130 -4.48 -2.65 2.59
C VAL A 130 -5.37 -3.75 3.15
N LYS A 131 -6.59 -3.39 3.56
CA LYS A 131 -7.55 -4.32 4.16
C LYS A 131 -8.84 -4.35 3.34
N ARG A 132 -9.32 -5.57 3.09
CA ARG A 132 -10.63 -5.80 2.47
C ARG A 132 -11.73 -5.51 3.47
N VAL A 133 -12.79 -4.87 3.00
CA VAL A 133 -14.02 -4.62 3.76
C VAL A 133 -15.10 -5.55 3.21
N PRO A 134 -15.79 -6.30 4.09
CA PRO A 134 -16.86 -7.20 3.70
C PRO A 134 -18.10 -6.47 3.16
#